data_AF-A0A1M3DIP5-F1
#
_entry.id   AF-A0A1M3DIP5-F1
#
_cell.length_a   1.000
_cell.length_b   1.000
_cell.length_c   1.000
_cell.angle_alpha   90.00
_cell.angle_beta   90.00
_cell.angle_gamma   90.00
#
_symmetry.space_group_name_H-M   'P 1'
#
loop_
_entity.id
_entity.type
_entity.pdbx_description
1 polymer ?
#
loop_
_entity_poly.entity_id
_entity_poly.type
_entity_poly.pdbx_seq_one_letter_code
_entity_poly.pdbx_strand_id
1 'polypeptide(L)'
;MSDPIKMTIAGGIATITLDRPEKRNALTAAMWAQLGQLVDRADRDDRVGVIIITGSGGCFTAGADIEEMPAIHAMPESSDGYLGSGPIDMRWGL
;
A
#
# COMPACT_ATOMS: atom_id res chain seq x y z
N MET A 1 -11.41 -9.62 -14.14
CA MET A 1 -10.90 -8.36 -13.56
C MET A 1 -9.42 -8.56 -13.27
N SER A 2 -8.55 -7.61 -13.61
CA SER A 2 -7.10 -7.73 -13.32
C SER A 2 -6.85 -7.54 -11.82
N ASP A 3 -5.82 -8.19 -11.30
CA ASP A 3 -5.35 -8.01 -9.92
C ASP A 3 -4.89 -6.55 -9.70
N PRO A 4 -5.43 -5.83 -8.69
CA PRO A 4 -5.13 -4.41 -8.45
C PRO A 4 -3.78 -4.16 -7.78
N ILE A 5 -3.08 -5.20 -7.32
CA ILE A 5 -1.69 -5.11 -6.86
C ILE A 5 -0.90 -6.30 -7.39
N LYS A 6 0.25 -6.04 -8.01
CA LYS A 6 1.11 -7.07 -8.60
C LYS A 6 2.49 -7.05 -7.97
N MET A 7 3.15 -8.20 -7.87
CA MET A 7 4.54 -8.28 -7.44
C MET A 7 5.38 -9.08 -8.44
N THR A 8 6.57 -8.56 -8.76
CA THR A 8 7.61 -9.27 -9.51
C THR A 8 8.90 -9.27 -8.72
N ILE A 9 9.71 -10.32 -8.86
CA ILE A 9 11.05 -10.39 -8.23
C ILE A 9 12.07 -10.65 -9.34
N ALA A 10 13.04 -9.75 -9.48
CA ALA A 10 14.12 -9.88 -10.45
C ALA A 10 15.39 -9.20 -9.93
N GLY A 11 16.54 -9.86 -10.06
CA GLY A 11 17.84 -9.29 -9.66
C GLY A 11 17.94 -8.89 -8.19
N GLY A 12 17.21 -9.59 -7.30
CA GLY A 12 17.15 -9.26 -5.88
C GLY A 12 16.27 -8.07 -5.51
N ILE A 13 15.45 -7.58 -6.45
CA ILE A 13 14.50 -6.49 -6.24
C ILE A 13 13.08 -7.04 -6.35
N ALA A 14 12.30 -6.89 -5.29
CA ALA A 14 10.86 -7.09 -5.32
C ALA A 14 10.17 -5.79 -5.73
N THR A 15 9.47 -5.77 -6.86
CA THR A 15 8.69 -4.61 -7.33
C THR A 15 7.21 -4.89 -7.12
N ILE A 16 6.58 -4.13 -6.23
CA ILE A 16 5.14 -4.15 -5.97
C ILE A 16 4.51 -2.97 -6.73
N THR A 17 3.60 -3.27 -7.66
CA THR A 17 2.92 -2.29 -8.49
C THR A 17 1.45 -2.21 -8.11
N LEU A 18 1.00 -1.02 -7.69
CA LEU A 18 -0.42 -0.68 -7.60
C LEU A 18 -0.97 -0.55 -9.04
N ASP A 19 -1.93 -1.37 -9.41
CA ASP A 19 -2.39 -1.53 -10.79
C ASP A 19 -3.90 -1.37 -10.92
N ARG A 20 -4.38 -0.18 -10.54
CA ARG A 20 -5.77 0.26 -10.69
C ARG A 20 -5.83 1.66 -11.30
N PRO A 21 -5.23 1.86 -12.50
CA PRO A 21 -4.97 3.18 -13.07
C PRO A 21 -6.25 3.98 -13.34
N GLU A 22 -7.36 3.31 -13.63
CA GLU A 22 -8.69 3.91 -13.85
C GLU A 22 -9.24 4.63 -12.60
N LYS A 23 -8.73 4.29 -11.41
CA LYS A 23 -9.03 4.95 -10.15
C LYS A 23 -7.80 5.65 -9.57
N ARG A 24 -6.81 5.96 -10.41
CA ARG A 24 -5.52 6.55 -10.00
C ARG A 24 -4.87 5.78 -8.85
N ASN A 25 -4.98 4.45 -8.90
CA ASN A 25 -4.48 3.53 -7.89
C ASN A 25 -5.02 3.78 -6.47
N ALA A 26 -6.25 4.31 -6.33
CA ALA A 26 -6.90 4.46 -5.03
C ALA A 26 -6.97 3.12 -4.28
N LEU A 27 -6.55 3.14 -3.01
CA LEU A 27 -6.34 1.95 -2.19
C LEU A 27 -7.60 1.60 -1.41
N THR A 28 -8.14 0.43 -1.72
CA THR A 28 -9.18 -0.22 -0.92
C THR A 28 -8.61 -0.87 0.35
N ALA A 29 -9.46 -1.22 1.30
CA ALA A 29 -9.06 -1.99 2.49
C ALA A 29 -8.44 -3.35 2.09
N ALA A 30 -8.98 -4.00 1.06
CA ALA A 30 -8.43 -5.24 0.52
C ALA A 30 -7.03 -5.04 -0.08
N MET A 31 -6.82 -3.95 -0.83
CA MET A 31 -5.52 -3.59 -1.37
C MET A 31 -4.50 -3.30 -0.26
N TRP A 32 -4.90 -2.60 0.82
CA TRP A 32 -4.02 -2.38 1.97
C TRP A 32 -3.58 -3.70 2.62
N ALA A 33 -4.51 -4.63 2.84
CA ALA A 33 -4.18 -5.95 3.39
C ALA A 33 -3.25 -6.75 2.47
N GLN A 34 -3.51 -6.73 1.16
CA GLN A 34 -2.69 -7.41 0.15
C GLN A 34 -1.28 -6.81 0.07
N LEU A 35 -1.16 -5.48 0.12
CA LEU A 35 0.14 -4.81 0.13
C LEU A 35 0.99 -5.26 1.33
N GLY A 36 0.39 -5.31 2.53
CA GLY A 36 1.05 -5.82 3.73
C GLY A 36 1.57 -7.25 3.53
N GLN A 37 0.72 -8.15 3.02
CA GLN A 37 1.10 -9.54 2.73
C GLN A 37 2.25 -9.67 1.73
N LEU A 38 2.29 -8.80 0.71
CA LEU A 38 3.35 -8.82 -0.30
C LEU A 38 4.68 -8.29 0.24
N VAL A 39 4.65 -7.24 1.07
CA VAL A 39 5.83 -6.75 1.78
C VAL A 39 6.37 -7.83 2.71
N ASP A 40 5.49 -8.44 3.51
CA ASP A 40 5.80 -9.56 4.41
C ASP A 40 6.41 -10.77 3.68
N ARG A 41 5.96 -11.01 2.45
CA ARG A 41 6.48 -12.09 1.60
C ARG A 41 7.85 -11.74 1.04
N ALA A 42 8.07 -10.48 0.64
CA ALA A 42 9.35 -10.02 0.12
C ALA A 42 10.42 -9.96 1.22
N ASP A 43 10.05 -9.54 2.42
CA ASP A 43 10.93 -9.49 3.61
C ASP A 43 11.45 -10.88 4.02
N ARG A 44 10.61 -11.91 3.89
CA ARG A 44 10.98 -13.31 4.21
C ARG A 44 11.74 -14.03 3.09
N ASP A 45 11.95 -13.40 1.94
CA ASP A 45 12.68 -14.01 0.82
C ASP A 45 14.13 -13.54 0.85
N ASP A 46 15.04 -14.40 1.33
CA ASP A 46 16.48 -14.11 1.45
C ASP A 46 17.15 -13.66 0.14
N ARG A 47 16.50 -13.85 -1.01
CA ARG A 47 16.98 -13.40 -2.32
C ARG A 47 16.67 -11.93 -2.58
N VAL A 48 15.75 -11.32 -1.83
CA VAL A 48 15.31 -9.93 -1.97
C VAL A 48 16.15 -9.05 -1.04
N GLY A 49 16.88 -8.10 -1.63
CA GLY A 49 17.62 -7.08 -0.88
C GLY A 49 16.95 -5.70 -0.93
N VAL A 50 15.98 -5.49 -1.83
CA VAL A 50 15.30 -4.20 -2.03
C VAL A 50 13.83 -4.42 -2.37
N ILE A 51 12.95 -3.62 -1.76
CA ILE A 51 11.53 -3.53 -2.12
C ILE A 51 11.27 -2.17 -2.77
N ILE A 52 10.70 -2.19 -3.98
CA ILE A 52 10.18 -1.01 -4.68
C ILE A 52 8.65 -1.09 -4.64
N ILE A 53 8.01 -0.01 -4.21
CA ILE A 53 6.55 0.14 -4.31
C ILE A 53 6.29 1.28 -5.30
N THR A 54 5.53 1.01 -6.35
CA THR A 54 5.23 1.96 -7.42
C THR A 54 3.79 1.82 -7.90
N GLY A 55 3.33 2.73 -8.77
CA GLY A 55 2.00 2.68 -9.36
C GLY A 55 2.05 2.63 -10.89
N SER A 56 1.09 1.93 -11.50
CA SER A 56 0.89 1.91 -12.94
C SER A 56 0.13 3.16 -13.42
N GLY A 57 0.07 3.37 -14.73
CA GLY A 57 -0.69 4.48 -15.31
C GLY A 57 -0.13 5.87 -15.03
N GLY A 58 1.15 5.98 -14.66
CA GLY A 58 1.85 7.26 -14.50
C GLY A 58 1.56 8.01 -13.19
N CYS A 59 0.90 7.37 -12.23
CA CYS A 59 0.70 7.91 -10.89
C CYS A 59 0.99 6.84 -9.83
N PHE A 60 1.41 7.26 -8.64
CA PHE A 60 1.62 6.33 -7.53
C PHE A 60 0.27 5.86 -6.95
N THR A 61 -0.43 6.73 -6.21
CA THR A 61 -1.79 6.52 -5.73
C THR A 61 -2.48 7.85 -5.41
N ALA A 62 -3.81 7.89 -5.55
CA ALA A 62 -4.66 8.97 -5.06
C ALA A 62 -4.94 8.91 -3.54
N GLY A 63 -4.44 7.88 -2.84
CA GLY A 63 -4.68 7.67 -1.41
C GLY A 63 -5.78 6.64 -1.13
N ALA A 64 -6.50 6.79 -0.03
CA ALA A 64 -7.62 5.92 0.32
C ALA A 64 -8.77 6.05 -0.70
N ASP A 65 -9.43 4.93 -1.00
CA ASP A 65 -10.60 4.94 -1.86
C ASP A 65 -11.79 5.62 -1.15
N ILE A 66 -12.24 6.75 -1.69
CA ILE A 66 -13.36 7.53 -1.15
C ILE A 66 -14.65 6.71 -1.16
N GLU A 67 -14.82 5.78 -2.09
CA GLU A 67 -16.01 4.91 -2.16
C GLU A 67 -16.05 3.89 -1.01
N GLU A 68 -14.91 3.61 -0.37
CA GLU A 68 -14.81 2.75 0.81
C GLU A 68 -14.72 3.53 2.13
N MET A 69 -14.59 4.86 2.06
CA MET A 69 -14.68 5.69 3.27
C MET A 69 -16.15 5.74 3.72
N PRO A 70 -16.51 5.23 4.92
CA PRO A 70 -17.82 5.52 5.48
C PRO A 70 -17.97 7.05 5.53
N ALA A 71 -19.10 7.56 5.02
CA ALA A 71 -19.33 8.98 4.80
C ALA A 71 -18.71 9.84 5.91
N ILE A 72 -17.69 10.62 5.55
CA ILE A 72 -16.83 11.44 6.43
C ILE A 72 -17.62 12.52 7.22
N HIS A 73 -18.95 12.53 7.14
CA HIS A 73 -19.82 13.54 7.75
C HIS A 73 -20.37 13.22 9.15
N ALA A 74 -19.93 12.15 9.82
CA ALA A 74 -20.43 11.78 11.15
C ALA A 74 -19.39 11.81 12.29
N MET A 75 -18.22 12.43 12.09
CA MET A 75 -17.25 12.61 13.18
C MET A 75 -17.00 14.11 13.41
N PRO A 76 -17.15 14.62 14.65
CA PRO A 76 -16.72 15.97 14.98
C PRO A 76 -15.21 16.09 14.72
N GLU A 77 -14.76 17.27 14.29
CA GLU A 77 -13.34 17.56 14.09
C GLU A 77 -12.57 17.44 15.40
N SER A 78 -12.09 16.23 15.68
CA SER A 78 -11.05 16.00 16.68
C SER A 78 -9.76 15.75 15.93
N SER A 79 -8.81 16.67 16.05
CA SER A 79 -7.47 16.66 15.46
C SER A 79 -6.53 15.54 15.96
N ASP A 80 -7.04 14.54 16.68
CA ASP A 80 -6.26 13.48 17.32
C ASP A 80 -6.28 12.13 16.60
N GLY A 81 -6.89 12.05 15.41
CA GLY A 81 -7.24 10.77 14.77
C GLY A 81 -6.68 10.52 13.37
N TYR A 82 -5.46 10.93 13.05
CA TYR A 82 -4.83 10.42 11.82
C TYR A 82 -4.40 8.96 12.05
N LEU A 83 -4.88 8.03 11.22
CA LEU A 83 -4.43 6.63 11.17
C LEU A 83 -2.92 6.62 10.82
N GLY A 84 -2.07 6.77 11.83
CA GLY A 84 -0.63 7.01 11.68
C GLY A 84 0.01 7.88 12.77
N SER A 85 -0.73 8.32 13.79
CA SER A 85 -0.19 9.11 14.91
C SER A 85 0.53 8.28 15.99
N GLY A 86 0.51 6.95 15.90
CA GLY A 86 1.47 6.12 16.63
C GLY A 86 2.86 6.25 16.00
N PRO A 87 3.96 6.14 16.76
CA PRO A 87 5.28 6.08 16.14
C PRO A 87 5.28 4.96 15.11
N ILE A 88 5.71 5.27 13.88
CA ILE A 88 6.05 4.22 12.92
C ILE A 88 7.14 3.40 13.60
N ASP A 89 6.80 2.22 14.10
CA ASP A 89 7.77 1.30 14.69
C ASP A 89 8.65 0.75 13.55
N MET A 90 9.63 1.55 13.13
CA MET A 90 10.67 1.19 12.16
C MET A 90 11.74 0.33 12.84
N ARG A 91 11.35 -0.73 13.54
CA ARG A 91 12.29 -1.75 14.01
C ARG A 91 12.75 -2.57 12.81
N TRP A 92 13.63 -1.98 12.01
CA TRP A 92 14.51 -2.72 11.11
C TRP A 92 15.67 -3.23 11.96
N GLY A 93 15.49 -4.44 12.50
CA GLY A 93 16.52 -5.11 13.28
C GLY A 93 17.80 -5.30 12.45
N LEU A 94 18.87 -4.61 12.87
CA LEU A 94 20.25 -5.00 12.59
C LEU A 94 20.77 -5.81 13.78
#